data_AF-A0A420CCZ5-F1
#
_entry.id   AF-A0A420CCZ5-F1
#
_cell.length_a   1.000
_cell.length_b   1.000
_cell.length_c   1.000
_cell.angle_alpha   90.00
_cell.angle_beta   90.00
_cell.angle_gamma   90.00
#
_symmetry.space_group_name_H-M   'P 1'
#
loop_
_entity.id
_entity.type
_entity.pdbx_description
1 polymer ?
#
loop_
_entity_poly.entity_id
_entity_poly.type
_entity_poly.pdbx_seq_one_letter_code
_entity_poly.pdbx_strand_id
1 'polypeptide(L)'
;MEINNSILNKNINLLSIEDFDLDMSEDLIRLKKIYECLFSDSNTLFFAFRREENLTDKEELKKLKVKILENFENYGEYIVLKELDNARFDSVGRIKINEYTYNFIFDVWKYFYSCTFFIPTENFNFFDYITFQKKNKFHDIGNEKLLINHYANFSCIKGLGGDALIISYRNDFKLPDLTIS
;
A
#
# COMPACT_ATOMS: atom_id res chain seq x y z
N MET A 1 -10.76 13.72 -7.94
CA MET A 1 -10.73 13.24 -6.55
C MET A 1 -12.11 13.25 -5.93
N GLU A 2 -12.79 12.12 -6.03
CA GLU A 2 -14.07 11.85 -5.36
C GLU A 2 -13.85 10.93 -4.15
N ILE A 3 -14.67 11.06 -3.09
CA ILE A 3 -14.58 10.22 -1.90
C ILE A 3 -15.88 9.46 -1.72
N ASN A 4 -15.80 8.14 -1.83
CA ASN A 4 -16.94 7.23 -1.76
C ASN A 4 -16.80 6.30 -0.55
N ASN A 5 -17.87 6.14 0.22
CA ASN A 5 -17.90 5.21 1.36
C ASN A 5 -18.76 3.99 1.03
N SER A 6 -18.30 2.81 1.41
CA SER A 6 -19.08 1.57 1.32
C SER A 6 -18.73 0.62 2.47
N ILE A 7 -19.50 -0.46 2.58
CA ILE A 7 -19.29 -1.49 3.61
C ILE A 7 -18.87 -2.76 2.90
N LEU A 8 -17.69 -3.30 3.23
CA LEU A 8 -17.23 -4.58 2.69
C LEU A 8 -17.95 -5.74 3.39
N ASN A 9 -17.98 -5.69 4.73
CA ASN A 9 -18.74 -6.62 5.55
C ASN A 9 -19.12 -5.96 6.90
N LYS A 10 -19.83 -6.69 7.76
CA LYS A 10 -20.31 -6.18 9.06
C LYS A 10 -19.24 -5.60 10.00
N ASN A 11 -17.97 -5.93 9.79
CA ASN A 11 -16.84 -5.52 10.61
C ASN A 11 -15.89 -4.54 9.90
N ILE A 12 -15.98 -4.41 8.57
CA ILE A 12 -15.02 -3.68 7.75
C ILE A 12 -15.73 -2.69 6.81
N ASN A 13 -15.32 -1.43 6.91
CA ASN A 13 -15.72 -0.33 6.03
C ASN A 13 -14.67 -0.10 4.95
N LEU A 14 -15.10 0.51 3.85
CA LEU A 14 -14.26 0.97 2.75
C LEU A 14 -14.46 2.46 2.53
N LEU A 15 -13.36 3.18 2.35
CA LEU A 15 -13.34 4.53 1.83
C LEU A 15 -12.50 4.52 0.55
N SER A 16 -13.12 4.80 -0.58
CA SER A 16 -12.45 4.94 -1.88
C SER A 16 -12.20 6.41 -2.17
N ILE A 17 -10.99 6.73 -2.59
CA ILE A 17 -10.58 8.02 -3.12
C ILE A 17 -10.23 7.81 -4.58
N GLU A 18 -11.06 8.32 -5.48
CA GLU A 18 -11.05 7.96 -6.91
C GLU A 18 -10.76 9.20 -7.78
N ASP A 19 -10.49 8.98 -9.07
CA ASP A 19 -10.22 10.01 -10.07
C ASP A 19 -9.05 10.95 -9.71
N PHE A 20 -7.89 10.36 -9.41
CA PHE A 20 -6.63 11.11 -9.34
C PHE A 20 -5.67 10.68 -10.44
N ASP A 21 -4.82 11.61 -10.84
CA ASP A 21 -3.74 11.38 -11.79
C ASP A 21 -2.38 11.66 -11.12
N LEU A 22 -1.51 10.63 -11.05
CA LEU A 22 -0.17 10.75 -10.45
C LEU A 22 0.83 11.51 -11.32
N ASP A 23 0.43 11.99 -12.49
CA ASP A 23 1.18 12.93 -13.32
C ASP A 23 0.72 14.38 -13.10
N MET A 24 -0.40 14.58 -12.39
CA MET A 24 -0.91 15.89 -11.99
C MET A 24 -0.35 16.30 -10.62
N SER A 25 0.33 17.44 -10.57
CA SER A 25 0.97 17.94 -9.34
C SER A 25 -0.01 18.21 -8.21
N GLU A 26 -1.22 18.68 -8.52
CA GLU A 26 -2.27 18.94 -7.53
C GLU A 26 -2.72 17.66 -6.83
N ASP A 27 -2.94 16.58 -7.58
CA ASP A 27 -3.35 15.29 -7.04
C ASP A 27 -2.25 14.64 -6.20
N LEU A 28 -0.98 14.76 -6.63
CA LEU A 28 0.16 14.33 -5.84
C LEU A 28 0.23 15.03 -4.49
N ILE A 29 0.03 16.35 -4.46
CA ILE A 29 0.02 17.13 -3.21
C ILE A 29 -1.13 16.68 -2.31
N ARG A 30 -2.33 16.49 -2.88
CA ARG A 30 -3.51 16.04 -2.13
C ARG A 30 -3.31 14.64 -1.54
N LEU A 31 -2.84 13.68 -2.33
CA LEU A 31 -2.56 12.32 -1.86
C LEU A 31 -1.46 12.30 -0.80
N LYS A 32 -0.42 13.13 -0.96
CA LYS A 32 0.63 13.25 0.05
C LYS A 32 0.08 13.71 1.40
N LYS A 33 -0.80 14.71 1.41
CA LYS A 33 -1.50 15.16 2.64
C LYS A 33 -2.33 14.03 3.25
N ILE A 34 -3.03 13.24 2.43
CA ILE A 34 -3.80 12.07 2.91
C ILE A 34 -2.88 11.06 3.59
N TYR A 35 -1.73 10.74 2.97
CA TYR A 35 -0.76 9.83 3.59
C TYR A 35 -0.15 10.39 4.87
N GLU A 36 0.14 11.68 4.92
CA GLU A 36 0.60 12.36 6.14
C GLU A 36 -0.42 12.26 7.27
N CYS A 37 -1.71 12.44 6.97
CA CYS A 37 -2.80 12.27 7.94
C CYS A 37 -2.96 10.82 8.39
N LEU A 38 -2.87 9.85 7.46
CA LEU A 38 -3.03 8.43 7.78
C LEU A 38 -1.87 7.86 8.60
N PHE A 39 -0.66 8.38 8.40
CA PHE A 39 0.56 7.77 8.92
C PHE A 39 1.33 8.64 9.93
N SER A 40 0.73 9.72 10.43
CA SER A 40 1.37 10.70 11.31
C SER A 40 2.01 10.10 12.56
N ASP A 41 1.39 9.07 13.14
CA ASP A 41 1.75 8.53 14.46
C ASP A 41 2.50 7.19 14.36
N SER A 42 3.10 6.89 13.21
CA SER A 42 3.80 5.63 12.99
C SER A 42 5.23 5.79 12.54
N ASN A 43 6.02 4.77 12.84
CA ASN A 43 7.41 4.67 12.45
C ASN A 43 7.63 3.69 11.30
N THR A 44 6.66 2.86 10.92
CA THR A 44 6.89 1.78 9.95
C THR A 44 5.64 1.46 9.14
N LEU A 45 5.84 1.23 7.85
CA LEU A 45 4.83 0.70 6.93
C LEU A 45 5.23 -0.69 6.47
N PHE A 46 4.25 -1.59 6.42
CA PHE A 46 4.37 -2.89 5.76
C PHE A 46 3.66 -2.84 4.42
N PHE A 47 4.19 -3.58 3.45
CA PHE A 47 3.70 -3.60 2.07
C PHE A 47 3.51 -5.02 1.56
N ALA A 48 2.43 -5.25 0.80
CA ALA A 48 2.32 -6.38 -0.13
C ALA A 48 2.35 -5.85 -1.56
N PHE A 49 3.07 -6.55 -2.42
CA PHE A 49 3.15 -6.20 -3.83
C PHE A 49 2.87 -7.41 -4.70
N ARG A 50 2.18 -7.16 -5.81
CA ARG A 50 2.12 -8.06 -6.96
C ARG A 50 2.65 -7.33 -8.17
N ARG A 51 3.64 -7.92 -8.81
CA ARG A 51 4.12 -7.53 -10.13
C ARG A 51 3.56 -8.52 -11.14
N GLU A 52 2.92 -8.00 -12.17
CA GLU A 52 2.52 -8.74 -13.38
C GLU A 52 3.22 -8.13 -14.59
N GLU A 53 3.16 -8.75 -15.77
CA GLU A 53 3.68 -8.13 -16.98
C GLU A 53 3.03 -6.74 -17.20
N ASN A 54 3.84 -5.67 -17.34
CA ASN A 54 3.31 -4.32 -17.58
C ASN A 54 3.55 -3.93 -19.03
N LEU A 55 2.64 -3.12 -19.57
CA LEU A 55 2.74 -2.53 -20.90
C LEU A 55 3.54 -1.20 -20.92
N THR A 56 4.06 -0.75 -19.78
CA THR A 56 4.88 0.46 -19.63
C THR A 56 6.27 0.31 -20.28
N ASP A 57 6.89 1.43 -20.64
CA ASP A 57 8.23 1.47 -21.21
C ASP A 57 9.27 0.73 -20.34
N LYS A 58 10.10 -0.11 -20.97
CA LYS A 58 11.04 -0.98 -20.27
C LYS A 58 12.14 -0.21 -19.54
N GLU A 59 12.57 0.95 -20.04
CA GLU A 59 13.61 1.76 -19.39
C GLU A 59 13.07 2.51 -18.19
N GLU A 60 11.83 3.02 -18.28
CA GLU A 60 11.15 3.60 -17.12
C GLU A 60 10.95 2.57 -16.00
N LEU A 61 10.49 1.37 -16.35
CA LEU A 61 10.33 0.28 -15.39
C LEU A 61 11.66 -0.13 -14.73
N LYS A 62 12.77 -0.12 -15.47
CA LYS A 62 14.10 -0.39 -14.89
C LYS A 62 14.50 0.68 -13.88
N LYS A 63 14.32 1.96 -14.21
CA LYS A 63 14.64 3.07 -13.30
C LYS A 63 13.82 3.00 -12.02
N LEU A 64 12.52 2.74 -12.14
CA LEU A 64 11.64 2.55 -10.98
C LEU A 64 12.07 1.36 -10.14
N LYS A 65 12.38 0.21 -10.77
CA LYS A 65 12.85 -0.98 -10.05
C LYS A 65 14.09 -0.68 -9.21
N VAL A 66 15.10 -0.04 -9.80
CA VAL A 66 16.34 0.32 -9.10
C VAL A 66 16.04 1.24 -7.93
N LYS A 67 15.31 2.34 -8.17
CA LYS A 67 14.95 3.32 -7.14
C LYS A 67 14.16 2.70 -5.98
N ILE A 68 13.22 1.79 -6.26
CA ILE A 68 12.43 1.10 -5.24
C ILE A 68 13.31 0.18 -4.38
N LEU A 69 14.18 -0.61 -5.01
CA LEU A 69 15.06 -1.52 -4.29
C LEU A 69 16.10 -0.77 -3.45
N GLU A 70 16.65 0.32 -3.95
CA GLU A 70 17.55 1.21 -3.19
C GLU A 70 16.85 1.82 -1.97
N ASN A 71 15.58 2.21 -2.08
CA ASN A 71 14.83 2.72 -0.92
C ASN A 71 14.63 1.64 0.14
N PHE A 72 14.32 0.41 -0.27
CA PHE A 72 14.22 -0.70 0.68
C PHE A 72 15.57 -1.03 1.32
N GLU A 73 16.68 -1.03 0.56
CA GLU A 73 18.02 -1.27 1.11
C GLU A 73 18.42 -0.23 2.16
N ASN A 74 18.11 1.05 1.91
CA ASN A 74 18.50 2.14 2.81
C ASN A 74 17.59 2.29 4.03
N TYR A 75 16.29 2.01 3.89
CA TYR A 75 15.28 2.41 4.88
C TYR A 75 14.43 1.26 5.41
N GLY A 76 14.67 0.03 4.97
CA GLY A 76 13.74 -1.06 5.19
C GLY A 76 14.26 -2.45 4.86
N GLU A 77 13.32 -3.30 4.47
CA GLU A 77 13.57 -4.66 3.98
C GLU A 77 12.59 -5.00 2.87
N TYR A 78 13.04 -5.80 1.90
CA TYR A 78 12.23 -6.26 0.78
C TYR A 78 12.51 -7.74 0.50
N ILE A 79 11.45 -8.53 0.35
CA ILE A 79 11.55 -9.98 0.19
C ILE A 79 10.56 -10.44 -0.88
N VAL A 80 11.08 -11.12 -1.90
CA VAL A 80 10.27 -11.85 -2.88
C VAL A 80 9.83 -13.16 -2.25
N LEU A 81 8.51 -13.40 -2.20
CA LEU A 81 7.94 -14.61 -1.57
C LEU A 81 7.56 -15.68 -2.59
N LYS A 82 7.21 -15.27 -3.81
CA LYS A 82 6.86 -16.16 -4.91
C LYS A 82 7.27 -15.52 -6.22
N GLU A 83 8.00 -16.25 -7.03
CA GLU A 83 8.48 -15.77 -8.33
C GLU A 83 8.12 -16.79 -9.40
N LEU A 84 7.44 -16.32 -10.45
CA LEU A 84 7.27 -17.10 -11.68
C LEU A 84 8.40 -16.77 -12.65
N ASP A 85 8.72 -15.47 -12.77
CA ASP A 85 9.88 -14.94 -13.48
C ASP A 85 10.18 -13.50 -13.03
N ASN A 86 11.19 -12.88 -13.64
CA ASN A 86 11.65 -11.52 -13.35
C ASN A 86 10.58 -10.41 -13.51
N ALA A 87 9.48 -10.67 -14.21
CA ALA A 87 8.39 -9.73 -14.44
C ALA A 87 7.10 -10.09 -13.69
N ARG A 88 7.00 -11.32 -13.14
CA ARG A 88 5.80 -11.84 -12.48
C ARG A 88 6.16 -12.46 -11.14
N PHE A 89 5.90 -11.71 -10.07
CA PHE A 89 6.24 -12.12 -8.71
C PHE A 89 5.40 -11.40 -7.66
N ASP A 90 5.27 -12.07 -6.51
CA ASP A 90 4.68 -11.52 -5.29
C ASP A 90 5.80 -11.25 -4.27
N SER A 91 5.76 -10.08 -3.63
CA SER A 91 6.75 -9.66 -2.66
C SER A 91 6.13 -8.90 -1.49
N VAL A 92 6.90 -8.78 -0.43
CA VAL A 92 6.56 -7.96 0.74
C VAL A 92 7.73 -7.05 1.06
N GLY A 93 7.42 -5.93 1.71
CA GLY A 93 8.44 -5.03 2.20
C GLY A 93 8.03 -4.36 3.50
N ARG A 94 9.01 -3.82 4.21
CA ARG A 94 8.80 -2.85 5.28
C ARG A 94 9.73 -1.67 5.10
N ILE A 95 9.29 -0.47 5.46
CA ILE A 95 10.17 0.71 5.53
C ILE A 95 9.93 1.46 6.83
N LYS A 96 10.97 2.10 7.36
CA LYS A 96 10.82 3.12 8.39
C LYS A 96 10.32 4.40 7.72
N ILE A 97 9.28 5.02 8.29
CA ILE A 97 8.71 6.26 7.75
C ILE A 97 9.75 7.38 7.91
N ASN A 98 9.95 8.12 6.83
CA ASN A 98 10.88 9.25 6.72
C ASN A 98 10.36 10.26 5.67
N GLU A 99 11.12 11.34 5.44
CA GLU A 99 10.75 12.40 4.51
C GLU A 99 10.56 11.95 3.05
N TYR A 100 11.15 10.82 2.64
CA TYR A 100 11.06 10.27 1.30
C TYR A 100 9.90 9.28 1.13
N THR A 101 9.29 8.83 2.23
CA THR A 101 8.32 7.73 2.25
C THR A 101 7.12 7.97 1.34
N TYR A 102 6.56 9.17 1.33
CA TYR A 102 5.37 9.45 0.51
C TYR A 102 5.67 9.47 -0.99
N ASN A 103 6.85 9.97 -1.37
CA ASN A 103 7.29 9.90 -2.77
C ASN A 103 7.56 8.44 -3.18
N PHE A 104 8.15 7.66 -2.28
CA PHE A 104 8.37 6.24 -2.48
C PHE A 104 7.05 5.47 -2.68
N ILE A 105 5.97 5.83 -1.95
CA ILE A 105 4.63 5.24 -2.16
C ILE A 105 4.17 5.46 -3.62
N PHE A 106 4.41 6.62 -4.22
CA PHE A 106 4.07 6.86 -5.62
C PHE A 106 4.93 6.03 -6.60
N ASP A 107 6.23 5.86 -6.32
CA ASP A 107 7.10 5.02 -7.15
C ASP A 107 6.61 3.57 -7.16
N VAL A 108 6.31 3.00 -5.98
CA VAL A 108 5.77 1.63 -5.89
C VAL A 108 4.38 1.54 -6.52
N TRP A 109 3.58 2.61 -6.44
CA TRP A 109 2.27 2.69 -7.07
C TRP A 109 2.36 2.60 -8.59
N LYS A 110 3.31 3.30 -9.22
CA LYS A 110 3.52 3.26 -10.68
C LYS A 110 4.11 1.92 -11.12
N TYR A 111 5.00 1.31 -10.32
CA TYR A 111 5.72 0.10 -10.70
C TYR A 111 4.91 -1.20 -10.53
N PHE A 112 4.23 -1.37 -9.40
CA PHE A 112 3.54 -2.61 -9.09
C PHE A 112 2.11 -2.65 -9.65
N TYR A 113 1.70 -3.83 -10.10
CA TYR A 113 0.34 -4.05 -10.60
C TYR A 113 -0.66 -3.89 -9.46
N SER A 114 -0.39 -4.54 -8.32
CA SER A 114 -1.14 -4.35 -7.08
C SER A 114 -0.19 -3.99 -5.94
N CYS A 115 -0.64 -3.08 -5.09
CA CYS A 115 0.08 -2.61 -3.91
C CYS A 115 -0.92 -2.49 -2.76
N THR A 116 -0.53 -3.00 -1.60
CA THR A 116 -1.21 -2.79 -0.32
C THR A 116 -0.20 -2.31 0.68
N PHE A 117 -0.57 -1.36 1.53
CA PHE A 117 0.29 -0.90 2.62
C PHE A 117 -0.49 -0.45 3.85
N PHE A 118 0.12 -0.62 5.02
CA PHE A 118 -0.51 -0.33 6.30
C PHE A 118 0.51 -0.17 7.42
N ILE A 119 0.05 0.35 8.56
CA ILE A 119 0.80 0.36 9.81
C ILE A 119 0.47 -0.92 10.59
N PRO A 120 1.45 -1.78 10.90
CA PRO A 120 1.21 -2.95 11.75
C PRO A 120 0.90 -2.53 13.19
N THR A 121 0.09 -3.32 13.89
CA THR A 121 -0.05 -3.19 15.35
C THR A 121 1.20 -3.70 16.07
N GLU A 122 1.42 -3.27 17.32
CA GLU A 122 2.67 -3.53 18.07
C GLU A 122 3.07 -5.01 18.14
N ASN A 123 2.10 -5.92 18.15
CA ASN A 123 2.31 -7.37 18.25
C ASN A 123 2.45 -8.07 16.91
N PHE A 124 2.45 -7.34 15.78
CA PHE A 124 2.52 -7.92 14.44
C PHE A 124 3.80 -7.49 13.73
N ASN A 125 4.86 -8.28 13.89
CA ASN A 125 6.15 -7.94 13.31
C ASN A 125 6.26 -8.40 11.84
N PHE A 126 7.37 -8.06 11.20
CA PHE A 126 7.55 -8.33 9.77
C PHE A 126 7.64 -9.83 9.44
N PHE A 127 8.18 -10.64 10.35
CA PHE A 127 8.21 -12.08 10.21
C PHE A 127 6.80 -12.70 10.29
N ASP A 128 5.97 -12.20 11.19
CA ASP A 128 4.56 -12.59 11.29
C ASP A 128 3.83 -12.24 9.99
N TYR A 129 4.12 -11.07 9.42
CA TYR A 129 3.54 -10.64 8.17
C TYR A 129 3.96 -11.48 6.96
N ILE A 130 5.24 -11.85 6.84
CA ILE A 130 5.71 -12.81 5.83
C ILE A 130 4.96 -14.13 5.96
N THR A 131 4.81 -14.64 7.19
CA THR A 131 4.10 -15.89 7.47
C THR A 131 2.61 -15.78 7.11
N PHE A 132 1.98 -14.66 7.46
CA PHE A 132 0.61 -14.33 7.09
C PHE A 132 0.42 -14.35 5.58
N GLN A 133 1.31 -13.71 4.81
CA GLN A 133 1.19 -13.65 3.35
C GLN A 133 1.42 -15.01 2.69
N LYS A 134 2.39 -15.80 3.16
CA LYS A 134 2.58 -17.18 2.69
C LYS A 134 1.35 -18.05 2.93
N LYS A 135 0.72 -17.93 4.11
CA LYS A 135 -0.50 -18.68 4.47
C LYS A 135 -1.70 -18.27 3.61
N ASN A 136 -1.87 -16.96 3.37
CA ASN A 136 -3.02 -16.42 2.64
C ASN A 136 -2.82 -16.34 1.13
N LYS A 137 -1.61 -16.59 0.62
CA LYS A 137 -1.26 -16.58 -0.81
C LYS A 137 -1.62 -15.26 -1.51
N PHE A 138 -1.54 -14.13 -0.81
CA PHE A 138 -1.92 -12.80 -1.33
C PHE A 138 -3.38 -12.72 -1.81
N HIS A 139 -4.27 -13.56 -1.26
CA HIS A 139 -5.70 -13.59 -1.61
C HIS A 139 -6.59 -13.05 -0.48
N ASP A 140 -6.10 -12.08 0.29
CA ASP A 140 -6.88 -11.40 1.32
C ASP A 140 -7.62 -10.21 0.72
N ILE A 141 -8.81 -10.48 0.16
CA ILE A 141 -9.64 -9.45 -0.49
C ILE A 141 -9.97 -8.36 0.54
N GLY A 142 -9.75 -7.10 0.17
CA GLY A 142 -9.97 -5.95 1.06
C GLY A 142 -9.15 -5.99 2.36
N ASN A 143 -8.14 -6.85 2.44
CA ASN A 143 -7.37 -7.15 3.66
C ASN A 143 -8.25 -7.52 4.86
N GLU A 144 -9.38 -8.20 4.62
CA GLU A 144 -10.33 -8.56 5.67
C GLU A 144 -9.68 -9.38 6.79
N LYS A 145 -8.86 -10.38 6.47
CA LYS A 145 -8.22 -11.21 7.49
C LYS A 145 -7.16 -10.42 8.25
N LEU A 146 -6.40 -9.55 7.60
CA LEU A 146 -5.45 -8.66 8.27
C LEU A 146 -6.18 -7.82 9.34
N LEU A 147 -7.31 -7.24 8.97
CA LEU A 147 -8.08 -6.33 9.83
C LEU A 147 -8.85 -7.09 10.92
N ILE A 148 -9.55 -8.17 10.60
CA ILE A 148 -10.33 -8.98 11.57
C ILE A 148 -9.41 -9.59 12.65
N ASN A 149 -8.16 -9.93 12.31
CA ASN A 149 -7.21 -10.44 13.30
C ASN A 149 -6.47 -9.32 14.06
N HIS A 150 -6.87 -8.05 13.89
CA HIS A 150 -6.26 -6.89 14.56
C HIS A 150 -4.75 -6.72 14.32
N TYR A 151 -4.26 -7.19 13.17
CA TYR A 151 -2.86 -6.97 12.74
C TYR A 151 -2.65 -5.56 12.18
N ALA A 152 -3.74 -4.90 11.78
CA ALA A 152 -3.79 -3.50 11.40
C ALA A 152 -5.16 -2.91 11.79
N ASN A 153 -5.21 -1.58 11.92
CA ASN A 153 -6.47 -0.85 12.12
C ASN A 153 -7.14 -0.47 10.79
N PHE A 154 -6.32 -0.17 9.79
CA PHE A 154 -6.71 0.09 8.43
C PHE A 154 -5.61 -0.38 7.47
N SER A 155 -5.92 -0.45 6.18
CA SER A 155 -4.98 -0.71 5.11
C SER A 155 -5.33 0.08 3.86
N CYS A 156 -4.32 0.57 3.18
CA CYS A 156 -4.43 1.23 1.88
C CYS A 156 -4.18 0.21 0.77
N ILE A 157 -5.01 0.25 -0.26
CA ILE A 157 -4.99 -0.67 -1.39
C ILE A 157 -5.04 0.17 -2.67
N LYS A 158 -4.14 -0.11 -3.60
CA LYS A 158 -4.20 0.43 -4.96
C LYS A 158 -5.40 -0.18 -5.69
N GLY A 159 -6.30 0.67 -6.17
CA GLY A 159 -7.42 0.32 -7.03
C GLY A 159 -6.97 -0.17 -8.40
N LEU A 160 -7.84 -0.92 -9.07
CA LEU A 160 -7.61 -1.38 -10.44
C LEU A 160 -7.47 -0.18 -11.37
N GLY A 161 -6.45 -0.14 -12.22
CA GLY A 161 -6.14 1.02 -13.07
C GLY A 161 -5.13 1.99 -12.43
N GLY A 162 -5.09 2.07 -11.11
CA GLY A 162 -4.11 2.88 -10.36
C GLY A 162 -4.50 4.35 -10.17
N ASP A 163 -5.74 4.70 -10.49
CA ASP A 163 -6.40 6.01 -10.34
C ASP A 163 -7.29 6.09 -9.09
N ALA A 164 -7.28 5.04 -8.27
CA ALA A 164 -8.07 4.96 -7.04
C ALA A 164 -7.27 4.40 -5.86
N LEU A 165 -7.46 4.98 -4.67
CA LEU A 165 -6.94 4.54 -3.38
C LEU A 165 -8.11 4.04 -2.54
N ILE A 166 -8.09 2.76 -2.19
CA ILE A 166 -9.10 2.14 -1.34
C ILE A 166 -8.52 1.97 0.06
N ILE A 167 -9.18 2.55 1.06
CA ILE A 167 -8.83 2.41 2.47
C ILE A 167 -9.85 1.46 3.09
N SER A 168 -9.40 0.26 3.45
CA SER A 168 -10.19 -0.70 4.23
C SER A 168 -9.88 -0.52 5.71
N TYR A 169 -10.90 -0.42 6.56
CA TYR A 169 -10.71 -0.16 7.98
C TYR A 169 -11.76 -0.85 8.83
N ARG A 170 -11.40 -1.19 10.07
CA ARG A 170 -12.35 -1.81 11.01
C ARG A 170 -13.42 -0.81 11.42
N ASN A 171 -14.64 -1.29 11.62
CA ASN A 171 -15.78 -0.45 12.03
C ASN A 171 -15.62 0.13 13.44
N ASP A 172 -14.77 -0.47 14.27
CA ASP A 172 -14.39 0.02 15.59
C ASP A 172 -13.23 1.02 15.56
N PHE A 173 -12.63 1.26 14.39
CA PHE A 173 -11.55 2.21 14.20
C PHE A 173 -12.08 3.49 13.54
N LYS A 174 -11.74 4.64 14.14
CA LYS A 174 -12.03 5.94 13.56
C LYS A 174 -10.85 6.38 12.70
N LEU A 175 -11.06 6.44 11.38
CA LEU A 175 -10.09 7.04 10.47
C LEU A 175 -9.84 8.52 10.85
N PRO A 176 -8.61 9.03 10.63
CA PRO A 176 -8.33 10.45 10.76
C PRO A 176 -9.19 11.24 9.76
N ASP A 177 -9.38 12.52 10.04
CA ASP A 177 -10.08 13.41 9.12
C ASP A 177 -9.23 13.60 7.86
N LEU A 178 -9.75 13.14 6.72
CA LEU A 178 -9.08 13.24 5.42
C LEU A 178 -9.55 14.46 4.63
N THR A 179 -10.41 15.31 5.19
CA THR A 179 -10.84 16.54 4.52
C THR A 179 -9.66 17.51 4.42
N ILE A 180 -9.19 17.67 3.18
CA ILE A 180 -8.10 18.57 2.84
C ILE A 180 -8.71 19.97 2.69
N SER A 181 -8.58 20.81 3.71
CA SER A 181 -8.78 22.27 3.58
C SER A 181 -7.65 22.91 2.77
#